data_AF-A0AA35SQJ3-F1
#
_entry.id   AF-A0AA35SQJ3-F1
#
_cell.length_a   1.000
_cell.length_b   1.000
_cell.length_c   1.000
_cell.angle_alpha   90.00
_cell.angle_beta   90.00
_cell.angle_gamma   90.00
#
_symmetry.space_group_name_H-M   'P 1'
#
loop_
_entity.id
_entity.type
_entity.pdbx_description
1 polymer ?
#
loop_
_entity_poly.entity_id
_entity_poly.type
_entity_poly.pdbx_seq_one_letter_code
_entity_poly.pdbx_strand_id
1 'polypeptide(L)'
;MDSEGNIVGAAGNYLSGPGPMIYVWTPQGRVLETYPMPVGVDGPTNCCFGDADQSSLYVTTGQGHFLRLRNTGRRGWIMWPPVR
;
A
#
# COMPACT_ATOMS: atom_id res chain seq x y z
N MET A 1 6.88 3.46 1.71
CA MET A 1 7.94 3.16 0.73
C MET A 1 8.46 1.77 1.01
N ASP A 2 8.79 1.00 -0.03
CA ASP A 2 9.47 -0.29 0.14
C ASP A 2 10.99 -0.12 0.25
N SER A 3 11.70 -1.23 0.44
CA SER A 3 13.14 -1.24 0.68
C SER A 3 14.03 -0.95 -0.50
N GLU A 4 13.45 -0.88 -1.69
CA GLU A 4 14.14 -0.50 -2.91
C GLU A 4 13.88 0.97 -3.27
N GLY A 5 13.11 1.68 -2.44
CA GLY A 5 12.75 3.07 -2.64
C GLY A 5 11.45 3.27 -3.43
N ASN A 6 10.74 2.21 -3.79
CA ASN A 6 9.49 2.34 -4.53
C ASN A 6 8.39 2.92 -3.63
N ILE A 7 7.61 3.81 -4.21
CA ILE A 7 6.44 4.41 -3.56
C ILE A 7 5.33 3.38 -3.63
N VAL A 8 4.68 3.11 -2.49
CA VAL A 8 3.49 2.26 -2.40
C VAL A 8 2.37 3.12 -1.86
N GLY A 9 1.24 3.15 -2.55
CA GLY A 9 0.15 4.06 -2.19
C GLY A 9 -1.24 3.52 -2.53
N ALA A 10 -2.17 3.81 -1.63
CA ALA A 10 -3.60 3.63 -1.82
C ALA A 10 -4.17 4.78 -2.65
N ALA A 11 -4.95 4.47 -3.69
CA ALA A 11 -5.62 5.47 -4.49
C ALA A 11 -6.88 4.93 -5.18
N GLY A 12 -7.73 5.87 -5.61
CA GLY A 12 -8.91 5.57 -6.41
C GLY A 12 -10.12 5.09 -5.60
N ASN A 13 -11.27 5.13 -6.25
CA ASN A 13 -12.52 4.55 -5.80
C ASN A 13 -13.44 4.36 -7.02
N TYR A 14 -14.61 3.75 -6.85
CA TYR A 14 -15.58 3.59 -7.94
C TYR A 14 -16.41 4.85 -8.22
N LEU A 15 -16.48 5.80 -7.28
CA LEU A 15 -17.28 7.02 -7.44
C LEU A 15 -16.66 8.01 -8.45
N SER A 16 -15.33 8.14 -8.45
CA SER A 16 -14.60 9.21 -9.15
C SER A 16 -13.36 8.73 -9.88
N GLY A 17 -13.25 7.43 -10.16
CA GLY A 17 -12.06 6.85 -10.80
C GLY A 17 -12.29 5.47 -11.40
N PRO A 18 -11.22 4.86 -11.95
CA PRO A 18 -11.27 3.53 -12.58
C PRO A 18 -11.44 2.38 -11.57
N GLY A 19 -11.58 2.69 -10.28
CA GLY A 19 -11.68 1.74 -9.18
C GLY A 19 -10.59 1.92 -8.12
N PRO A 20 -10.76 1.25 -6.96
CA PRO A 20 -9.84 1.30 -5.83
C PRO A 20 -8.61 0.39 -6.06
N MET A 21 -7.41 0.93 -5.85
CA MET A 21 -6.15 0.21 -6.09
C MET A 21 -5.05 0.53 -5.06
N ILE A 22 -4.14 -0.42 -4.91
CA ILE A 22 -2.77 -0.17 -4.44
C ILE A 22 -1.87 -0.06 -5.67
N TYR A 23 -1.09 1.01 -5.72
CA TYR A 23 -0.11 1.26 -6.76
C TYR A 23 1.30 1.12 -6.20
N VAL A 24 2.22 0.69 -7.07
CA VAL A 24 3.66 0.75 -6.84
C VAL A 24 4.28 1.62 -7.92
N TRP A 25 5.02 2.65 -7.52
CA TRP A 25 5.75 3.52 -8.42
C TRP A 25 7.24 3.48 -8.14
N THR A 26 8.05 3.71 -9.17
CA THR A 26 9.47 4.05 -8.99
C THR A 26 9.62 5.32 -8.16
N PRO A 27 10.80 5.60 -7.57
CA PRO A 27 11.06 6.87 -6.90
C PRO A 27 10.82 8.11 -7.78
N GLN A 28 10.92 7.96 -9.11
CA GLN A 28 10.68 9.01 -10.10
C GLN A 28 9.19 9.14 -10.51
N GLY A 29 8.29 8.37 -9.89
CA GLY A 29 6.85 8.45 -10.13
C GLY A 29 6.32 7.63 -11.30
N ARG A 30 7.12 6.72 -11.89
CA ARG A 30 6.62 5.82 -12.94
C ARG A 30 5.89 4.63 -12.32
N VAL A 31 4.69 4.32 -12.80
CA VAL A 31 3.95 3.12 -12.35
C VAL A 31 4.73 1.85 -12.72
N LEU A 32 4.95 0.98 -11.74
CA LEU A 32 5.49 -0.36 -11.90
C LEU A 32 4.37 -1.41 -11.88
N GLU A 33 3.52 -1.35 -10.86
CA GLU A 33 2.48 -2.35 -10.61
C GLU A 33 1.19 -1.71 -10.10
N THR A 34 0.06 -2.36 -10.38
CA THR A 34 -1.26 -1.99 -9.88
C THR A 34 -1.98 -3.23 -9.35
N TYR A 35 -2.62 -3.08 -8.19
CA TYR A 35 -3.33 -4.15 -7.52
C TYR A 35 -4.74 -3.67 -7.16
N PRO A 36 -5.81 -4.27 -7.71
CA PRO A 36 -7.17 -3.91 -7.32
C PRO A 36 -7.46 -4.34 -5.88
N MET A 37 -8.34 -3.60 -5.21
CA MET A 37 -8.87 -4.05 -3.91
C MET A 37 -9.77 -5.28 -4.07
N PRO A 38 -9.97 -6.09 -3.01
CA PRO A 38 -10.93 -7.19 -3.03
C PRO A 38 -12.34 -6.73 -3.41
N VAL A 39 -13.13 -7.63 -3.99
CA VAL A 39 -14.53 -7.36 -4.34
C VAL A 39 -15.30 -6.83 -3.12
N GLY A 40 -16.00 -5.70 -3.32
CA GLY A 40 -16.78 -5.03 -2.27
C GLY A 40 -15.99 -4.07 -1.37
N VAL A 41 -14.66 -4.01 -1.51
CA VAL A 41 -13.80 -3.05 -0.82
C VAL A 41 -13.51 -1.85 -1.72
N ASP A 42 -13.88 -0.66 -1.27
CA ASP A 42 -13.71 0.59 -2.00
C ASP A 42 -13.03 1.68 -1.16
N GLY A 43 -12.47 2.68 -1.86
CA GLY A 43 -11.84 3.86 -1.28
C GLY A 43 -10.75 3.54 -0.26
N PRO A 44 -9.66 2.87 -0.64
CA PRO A 44 -8.49 2.73 0.23
C PRO A 44 -7.93 4.13 0.50
N THR A 45 -7.70 4.44 1.78
CA THR A 45 -7.36 5.79 2.24
C THR A 45 -5.90 5.93 2.63
N ASN A 46 -5.26 4.86 3.09
CA ASN A 46 -3.85 4.88 3.49
C ASN A 46 -3.28 3.45 3.46
N CYS A 47 -1.95 3.35 3.45
CA CYS A 47 -1.25 2.09 3.65
C CYS A 47 0.11 2.29 4.32
N CYS A 48 0.54 1.31 5.11
CA CYS A 48 1.91 1.26 5.61
C CYS A 48 2.43 -0.17 5.71
N PHE A 49 3.75 -0.33 5.63
CA PHE A 49 4.35 -1.60 5.99
C PHE A 49 4.41 -1.74 7.51
N GLY A 50 4.23 -2.96 8.00
CA GLY A 50 4.22 -3.27 9.42
C GLY A 50 4.68 -4.70 9.70
N ASP A 51 4.44 -5.13 10.94
CA ASP A 51 5.09 -6.29 11.59
C ASP A 51 6.56 -6.07 11.94
N ALA A 52 7.10 -6.98 12.75
CA ALA A 52 8.48 -6.92 13.23
C ALA A 52 9.51 -6.94 12.08
N ASP A 53 9.17 -7.58 10.97
CA ASP A 53 10.02 -7.70 9.79
C ASP A 53 9.66 -6.72 8.68
N GLN A 54 8.62 -5.89 8.82
CA GLN A 54 8.14 -4.98 7.79
C GLN A 54 7.66 -5.68 6.50
N SER A 55 7.24 -6.94 6.55
CA SER A 55 6.86 -7.72 5.35
C SER A 55 5.36 -7.69 5.02
N SER A 56 4.51 -7.20 5.93
CA SER A 56 3.08 -7.01 5.65
C SER A 56 2.77 -5.59 5.25
N LEU A 57 1.90 -5.41 4.25
CA LEU A 57 1.28 -4.13 3.95
C LEU A 57 -0.09 -4.05 4.62
N TYR A 58 -0.28 -3.05 5.46
CA TYR A 58 -1.56 -2.71 6.05
C TYR A 58 -2.25 -1.64 5.21
N VAL A 59 -3.57 -1.76 5.03
CA VAL A 59 -4.40 -0.83 4.24
C VAL A 59 -5.65 -0.48 5.03
N THR A 60 -5.97 0.81 5.11
CA THR A 60 -7.24 1.31 5.65
C THR A 60 -8.15 1.75 4.51
N THR A 61 -9.47 1.70 4.73
CA THR A 61 -10.43 2.20 3.75
C THR A 61 -11.48 3.13 4.37
N GLY A 62 -12.10 3.96 3.54
CA GLY A 62 -13.19 4.86 3.97
C GLY A 62 -14.44 4.12 4.46
N GLN A 63 -14.56 2.83 4.12
CA GLN A 63 -15.65 1.95 4.59
C GLN A 63 -15.36 1.32 5.97
N GLY A 64 -14.21 1.59 6.57
CA GLY A 64 -13.84 1.07 7.89
C GLY A 64 -13.13 -0.28 7.88
N HIS A 65 -12.68 -0.77 6.72
CA HIS A 65 -11.86 -1.99 6.67
C HIS A 65 -10.43 -1.71 7.15
N PHE A 66 -9.85 -2.67 7.87
CA PHE A 66 -8.43 -2.74 8.17
C PHE A 66 -7.87 -4.05 7.61
N LEU A 67 -7.16 -3.95 6.50
CA LEU A 67 -6.66 -5.10 5.76
C LEU A 67 -5.17 -5.28 6.02
N ARG A 68 -4.74 -6.54 6.05
CA ARG A 68 -3.34 -6.93 6.12
C ARG A 68 -3.02 -7.85 4.95
N LEU A 69 -2.08 -7.44 4.11
CA LEU A 69 -1.57 -8.20 2.98
C LEU A 69 -0.23 -8.79 3.36
N ARG A 70 -0.09 -10.10 3.22
CA ARG A 70 1.15 -10.84 3.41
C ARG A 70 1.71 -11.29 2.07
N ASN A 71 2.96 -11.74 2.05
CA ASN A 71 3.61 -12.31 0.86
C ASN A 71 3.59 -11.33 -0.34
N THR A 72 3.76 -10.04 -0.07
CA THR A 72 3.78 -8.98 -1.08
C THR A 72 5.05 -8.99 -1.95
N GLY A 73 6.02 -9.85 -1.60
CA GLY A 73 7.38 -9.84 -2.14
C GLY A 73 8.18 -8.61 -1.73
N ARG A 74 7.64 -7.76 -0.85
CA ARG A 74 8.20 -6.46 -0.51
C ARG A 74 8.41 -6.32 0.98
N ARG A 75 9.39 -5.49 1.32
CA ARG A 75 9.69 -5.10 2.69
C ARG A 75 9.64 -3.60 2.81
N GLY A 76 8.98 -3.09 3.83
CA GLY A 76 8.91 -1.66 4.10
C GLY A 76 10.15 -1.09 4.76
N TRP A 77 10.20 0.23 4.79
CA TRP A 77 11.12 0.99 5.63
C TRP A 77 10.34 1.76 6.70
N ILE A 78 10.81 1.66 7.94
CA ILE A 78 10.40 2.56 9.03
C ILE A 78 11.42 3.70 9.11
N MET A 79 10.94 4.94 9.07
CA MET A 79 11.70 6.10 9.49
C MET A 79 11.41 6.40 10.96
N TRP A 80 12.27 5.87 11.84
CA TRP A 80 12.62 6.33 13.20
C TRP A 80 11.64 6.24 14.42
N PRO A 81 12.17 5.88 15.64
CA PRO A 81 13.43 5.17 15.83
C PRO A 81 13.24 3.65 15.69
N PRO A 82 14.29 2.87 15.39
CA PRO A 82 15.65 3.34 15.08
C PRO A 82 16.33 2.62 13.90
N VAL A 83 17.30 3.35 13.35
CA VAL A 83 18.54 2.74 12.84
C VAL A 83 19.31 2.22 14.06
N ARG A 84 19.52 0.91 14.12
CA ARG A 84 20.71 0.24 14.67
C ARG A 84 20.99 -0.99 13.83
#